data_AF-A0A1E5Q5Z5-F1
#
_entry.id   AF-A0A1E5Q5Z5-F1
#
_cell.length_a   1.000
_cell.length_b   1.000
_cell.length_c   1.000
_cell.angle_alpha   90.00
_cell.angle_beta   90.00
_cell.angle_gamma   90.00
#
_symmetry.space_group_name_H-M   'P 1'
#
loop_
_entity.id
_entity.type
_entity.pdbx_description
1 polymer ?
#
loop_
_entity_poly.entity_id
_entity_poly.type
_entity_poly.pdbx_seq_one_letter_code
_entity_poly.pdbx_strand_id
1 'polypeptide(L)'
;MDGIKDKDIVSQIREINDYMNRAPYITDPVNWGQKDFWATPGEFMSKFGDCEDYAIAKFMSLLLLGYNEDDLRVVAVKDLNLKIGHAILVVYYKDKPYVLDNQIKQVVPASKIKHYQPVFSINQKAWWKHLPKG
;
A
#
# COMPACT_ATOMS: atom_id res chain seq x y z
N MET A 1 14.08 -16.13 -0.06
CA MET A 1 13.60 -15.31 -1.20
C MET A 1 14.14 -15.81 -2.54
N ASP A 2 15.13 -16.72 -2.55
CA ASP A 2 15.87 -17.10 -3.77
C ASP A 2 15.04 -17.84 -4.84
N GLY A 3 13.92 -18.46 -4.48
CA GLY A 3 12.99 -19.09 -5.45
C GLY A 3 11.85 -18.19 -5.95
N ILE A 4 11.76 -16.94 -5.50
CA ILE A 4 10.72 -16.01 -5.95
C ILE A 4 11.09 -15.41 -7.31
N LYS A 5 12.38 -15.09 -7.52
CA LYS A 5 12.86 -14.41 -8.74
C LYS A 5 12.55 -15.16 -10.05
N ASP A 6 12.47 -16.48 -9.99
CA ASP A 6 12.23 -17.33 -11.17
C ASP A 6 10.75 -17.47 -11.53
N LYS A 7 9.83 -16.90 -10.74
CA LYS A 7 8.38 -16.96 -10.97
C LYS A 7 7.91 -15.82 -11.85
N ASP A 8 6.72 -15.96 -12.44
CA ASP A 8 6.07 -14.83 -13.12
C ASP A 8 5.74 -13.70 -12.12
N ILE A 9 5.73 -12.47 -12.61
CA ILE A 9 5.52 -11.26 -11.79
C ILE A 9 4.28 -11.34 -10.89
N VAL A 10 3.17 -11.91 -11.37
CA VAL A 10 1.93 -12.01 -10.57
C VAL A 10 2.11 -12.98 -9.40
N SER A 11 2.82 -14.10 -9.62
CA SER A 11 3.16 -15.03 -8.55
C SER A 11 4.14 -14.41 -7.54
N GLN A 12 5.12 -13.62 -8.01
CA GLN A 12 6.06 -12.93 -7.12
C GLN A 12 5.37 -11.96 -6.16
N ILE A 13 4.53 -11.07 -6.69
CA ILE A 13 3.82 -10.08 -5.86
C ILE A 13 2.83 -10.76 -4.89
N ARG A 14 2.23 -11.89 -5.27
CA ARG A 14 1.37 -12.69 -4.37
C ARG A 14 2.16 -13.29 -3.23
N GLU A 15 3.31 -13.90 -3.51
CA GLU A 15 4.13 -14.51 -2.46
C GLU A 15 4.70 -13.50 -1.49
N ILE A 16 5.13 -12.33 -1.97
CA ILE A 16 5.53 -11.23 -1.09
C ILE A 16 4.35 -10.77 -0.22
N ASN A 17 3.17 -10.60 -0.82
CA ASN A 17 1.98 -10.19 -0.07
C ASN A 17 1.64 -11.20 1.03
N ASP A 18 1.59 -12.48 0.68
CA ASP A 18 1.25 -13.57 1.59
C ASP A 18 2.30 -13.76 2.68
N TYR A 19 3.58 -13.63 2.35
CA TYR A 19 4.67 -13.73 3.32
C TYR A 19 4.62 -12.60 4.35
N MET A 20 4.50 -11.35 3.89
CA MET A 20 4.46 -10.19 4.79
C MET A 20 3.19 -10.17 5.63
N ASN A 21 2.05 -10.61 5.09
CA ASN A 21 0.79 -10.70 5.81
C ASN A 21 0.75 -11.78 6.91
N ARG A 22 1.83 -12.56 7.12
CA ARG A 22 1.97 -13.48 8.26
C ARG A 22 2.47 -12.79 9.52
N ALA A 23 3.07 -11.61 9.40
CA ALA A 23 3.44 -10.83 10.57
C ALA A 23 2.18 -10.56 11.40
N PRO A 24 2.28 -10.52 12.74
CA PRO A 24 1.16 -10.13 13.57
C PRO A 24 0.85 -8.65 13.31
N TYR A 25 -0.42 -8.36 13.04
CA TYR A 25 -0.91 -6.99 13.03
C TYR A 25 -1.10 -6.56 14.47
N ILE A 26 -0.13 -5.84 15.02
CA ILE A 26 -0.26 -5.18 16.32
C ILE A 26 -0.94 -3.86 16.01
N THR A 27 -2.10 -3.57 16.60
CA THR A 27 -2.71 -2.25 16.49
C THR A 27 -2.15 -1.33 17.55
N ASP A 28 -1.67 -0.16 17.17
CA ASP A 28 -1.34 0.91 18.09
C ASP A 28 -2.64 1.39 18.77
N PRO A 29 -2.79 1.31 20.10
CA PRO A 29 -4.05 1.65 20.77
C PRO A 29 -4.42 3.14 20.75
N VAL A 30 -3.58 4.02 20.19
CA VAL A 30 -3.69 5.47 20.38
C VAL A 30 -3.30 6.24 19.11
N ASN A 31 -4.23 6.47 18.16
CA ASN A 31 -4.00 7.54 17.17
C ASN A 31 -5.23 8.32 16.70
N TRP A 32 -6.44 7.87 17.05
CA TRP A 32 -7.69 8.28 16.39
C TRP A 32 -8.54 9.30 17.16
N GLY A 33 -7.86 10.26 17.81
CA GLY A 33 -8.50 11.19 18.74
C GLY A 33 -9.01 12.52 18.19
N GLN A 34 -8.98 12.83 16.88
CA GLN A 34 -9.59 14.08 16.38
C GLN A 34 -9.84 14.16 14.87
N LYS A 35 -10.71 15.10 14.50
CA LYS A 35 -11.48 15.25 13.26
C LYS A 35 -10.69 15.98 12.15
N ASP A 36 -10.63 15.35 10.97
CA ASP A 36 -10.50 15.92 9.63
C ASP A 36 -9.54 17.11 9.42
N PHE A 37 -8.26 16.83 9.12
CA PHE A 37 -7.50 17.46 8.02
C PHE A 37 -6.08 16.82 7.92
N TRP A 38 -5.78 16.15 6.80
CA TRP A 38 -4.44 15.62 6.52
C TRP A 38 -3.76 16.59 5.53
N ALA A 39 -3.14 17.65 6.04
CA ALA A 39 -2.65 18.75 5.20
C ALA A 39 -1.39 18.36 4.43
N THR A 40 -0.53 17.52 5.01
CA THR A 40 0.80 17.23 4.46
C THR A 40 1.12 15.72 4.41
N PRO A 41 1.98 15.28 3.48
CA PRO A 41 2.48 13.90 3.45
C PRO A 41 3.19 13.48 4.76
N GLY A 42 3.86 14.42 5.46
CA GLY A 42 4.56 14.11 6.71
C GLY A 42 3.61 13.79 7.87
N GLU A 43 2.54 14.58 8.03
CA GLU A 43 1.47 14.28 9.00
C GLU A 43 0.73 13.00 8.63
N PHE A 44 0.62 12.72 7.33
CA PHE A 44 0.10 11.46 6.82
C PHE A 44 0.93 10.27 7.29
N MET A 45 2.23 10.23 6.98
CA MET A 45 3.13 9.14 7.38
C MET A 45 3.25 8.99 8.91
N SER A 46 3.20 10.07 9.67
CA SER A 46 3.35 10.01 11.14
C SER A 46 2.13 9.42 11.87
N LYS A 47 0.99 9.33 11.20
CA LYS A 47 -0.30 8.85 11.75
C LYS A 47 -0.67 7.46 11.21
N PHE A 48 0.24 6.83 10.48
CA PHE A 48 0.02 5.66 9.64
C PHE A 48 0.22 4.29 10.32
N GLY A 49 0.10 4.25 11.64
CA GLY A 49 0.46 3.10 12.46
C GLY A 49 0.01 1.75 11.90
N ASP A 50 0.96 0.82 11.85
CA ASP A 50 0.88 -0.63 11.58
C ASP A 50 0.51 -1.08 10.17
N CYS A 51 -0.25 -0.31 9.40
CA CYS A 51 -0.57 -0.66 8.01
C CYS A 51 0.49 -0.15 7.01
N GLU A 52 1.17 0.96 7.32
CA GLU A 52 2.33 1.45 6.58
C GLU A 52 3.44 0.40 6.54
N ASP A 53 3.74 -0.23 7.68
CA ASP A 53 4.85 -1.18 7.79
C ASP A 53 4.70 -2.34 6.80
N TYR A 54 3.48 -2.83 6.60
CA TYR A 54 3.22 -3.85 5.58
C TYR A 54 3.44 -3.31 4.17
N ALA A 55 2.95 -2.10 3.88
CA ALA A 55 3.11 -1.49 2.57
C ALA A 55 4.59 -1.22 2.24
N ILE A 56 5.35 -0.67 3.20
CA ILE A 56 6.78 -0.38 3.07
C ILE A 56 7.59 -1.68 3.00
N ALA A 57 7.33 -2.67 3.86
CA ALA A 57 8.05 -3.94 3.82
C ALA A 57 7.87 -4.66 2.48
N LYS A 58 6.65 -4.64 1.93
CA LYS A 58 6.36 -5.18 0.59
C LYS A 58 7.07 -4.36 -0.50
N PHE A 59 7.05 -3.03 -0.39
CA PHE A 59 7.73 -2.11 -1.33
C PHE A 59 9.23 -2.38 -1.39
N MET A 60 9.90 -2.40 -0.23
CA MET A 60 11.32 -2.67 -0.12
C MET A 60 11.67 -4.08 -0.62
N SER A 61 10.83 -5.08 -0.35
CA SER A 61 11.03 -6.44 -0.85
C SER A 61 10.99 -6.52 -2.37
N LEU A 62 10.04 -5.82 -3.01
CA LEU A 62 9.95 -5.79 -4.47
C LEU A 62 11.14 -5.04 -5.09
N LEU A 63 11.61 -3.96 -4.49
CA LEU A 63 12.84 -3.29 -4.92
C LEU A 63 14.06 -4.23 -4.86
N LEU A 64 14.20 -5.00 -3.77
CA LEU A 64 15.28 -5.99 -3.63
C LEU A 64 15.17 -7.15 -4.64
N LEU A 65 13.96 -7.44 -5.12
CA LEU A 65 13.75 -8.39 -6.23
C LEU A 65 14.07 -7.81 -7.60
N GLY A 66 14.34 -6.50 -7.71
CA GLY A 66 14.72 -5.83 -8.95
C GLY A 66 13.56 -5.17 -9.71
N TYR A 67 12.42 -4.93 -9.05
CA TYR A 67 11.32 -4.17 -9.64
C TYR A 67 11.77 -2.71 -9.85
N ASN A 68 11.32 -2.11 -10.95
CA ASN A 68 11.53 -0.69 -11.17
C ASN A 68 10.72 0.10 -10.14
N GLU A 69 11.34 1.06 -9.48
CA GLU A 69 10.70 1.94 -8.52
C GLU A 69 9.53 2.74 -9.12
N ASP A 70 9.59 3.05 -10.42
CA ASP A 70 8.52 3.78 -11.10
C ASP A 70 7.22 2.97 -11.20
N ASP A 71 7.32 1.63 -11.07
CA ASP A 71 6.19 0.70 -11.05
C ASP A 71 5.62 0.46 -9.64
N LEU A 72 6.20 1.05 -8.60
CA LEU A 72 5.83 0.82 -7.21
C LEU A 72 5.39 2.12 -6.54
N ARG A 73 4.25 2.09 -5.85
CA ARG A 73 3.76 3.24 -5.07
C ARG A 73 3.16 2.80 -3.75
N VAL A 74 3.66 3.31 -2.64
CA VAL A 74 2.90 3.28 -1.38
C VAL A 74 1.78 4.30 -1.52
N VAL A 75 0.55 3.88 -1.25
CA VAL A 75 -0.65 4.70 -1.46
C VAL A 75 -1.42 4.84 -0.17
N ALA A 76 -1.54 6.10 0.19
CA ALA A 76 -2.43 6.64 1.18
C ALA A 76 -3.88 6.56 0.71
N VAL A 77 -4.74 5.81 1.39
CA VAL A 77 -6.17 5.77 1.08
C VAL A 77 -7.03 6.11 2.28
N LYS A 78 -8.23 6.61 2.02
CA LYS A 78 -9.34 6.59 2.97
C LYS A 78 -10.14 5.31 2.72
N ASP A 79 -10.24 4.46 3.73
CA ASP A 79 -11.18 3.35 3.73
C ASP A 79 -12.58 3.89 4.04
N LEU A 80 -13.47 3.87 3.06
CA LEU A 80 -14.83 4.37 3.17
C LEU A 80 -15.74 3.45 3.98
N ASN A 81 -15.41 2.16 4.10
CA ASN A 81 -16.16 1.20 4.92
C ASN A 81 -15.83 1.42 6.40
N LEU A 82 -14.54 1.47 6.73
CA LEU A 82 -14.05 1.62 8.11
C LEU A 82 -13.99 3.08 8.58
N LYS A 83 -14.06 4.04 7.65
CA LYS A 83 -13.95 5.50 7.87
C LYS A 83 -12.63 5.91 8.52
N ILE A 84 -11.56 5.18 8.20
CA ILE A 84 -10.19 5.43 8.66
C ILE A 84 -9.25 5.65 7.47
N GLY A 85 -8.05 6.15 7.74
CA GLY A 85 -6.92 6.11 6.81
C GLY A 85 -6.32 4.70 6.76
N HIS A 86 -5.83 4.29 5.59
CA HIS A 86 -5.20 3.00 5.36
C HIS A 86 -4.11 3.06 4.27
N ALA A 87 -3.07 2.21 4.33
CA ALA A 87 -1.95 2.20 3.40
C ALA A 87 -1.91 0.88 2.70
N ILE A 88 -1.69 0.99 1.41
CA ILE A 88 -1.55 -0.15 0.51
C ILE A 88 -0.32 0.06 -0.34
N LEU A 89 0.20 -1.03 -0.89
CA LEU A 89 1.16 -0.96 -1.97
C LEU A 89 0.43 -1.17 -3.30
N VAL A 90 0.65 -0.26 -4.24
CA VAL A 90 0.23 -0.41 -5.64
C VAL A 90 1.45 -0.81 -6.47
N VAL A 91 1.29 -1.88 -7.25
CA VAL A 91 2.27 -2.35 -8.24
C VAL A 91 1.65 -2.20 -9.63
N TYR A 92 2.33 -1.48 -10.51
CA TYR A 92 1.95 -1.36 -11.91
C TYR A 92 2.62 -2.49 -12.70
N TYR A 93 1.83 -3.30 -13.39
CA TYR A 93 2.34 -4.34 -14.29
C TYR A 93 1.57 -4.29 -15.60
N LYS A 94 2.28 -4.05 -16.72
CA LYS A 94 1.68 -3.83 -18.05
C LYS A 94 0.55 -2.78 -18.00
N ASP A 95 0.86 -1.64 -17.36
CA ASP A 95 -0.05 -0.51 -17.14
C ASP A 95 -1.31 -0.82 -16.30
N LYS A 96 -1.36 -1.99 -15.65
CA LYS A 96 -2.47 -2.38 -14.77
C LYS A 96 -2.04 -2.26 -13.30
N PRO A 97 -2.78 -1.50 -12.48
CA PRO A 97 -2.49 -1.38 -11.05
C PRO A 97 -3.04 -2.58 -10.29
N TYR A 98 -2.17 -3.24 -9.54
CA TYR A 98 -2.49 -4.29 -8.58
C TYR A 98 -2.26 -3.77 -7.16
N VAL A 99 -3.14 -4.14 -6.24
CA VAL A 99 -3.08 -3.76 -4.83
C VAL A 99 -2.59 -4.93 -4.00
N LEU A 100 -1.56 -4.67 -3.19
CA LEU A 100 -1.06 -5.53 -2.14
C LEU A 100 -1.39 -4.84 -0.80
N ASP A 101 -2.09 -5.58 0.06
CA ASP A 101 -2.74 -5.05 1.25
C ASP A 101 -2.71 -6.11 2.36
N ASN A 102 -2.70 -5.68 3.63
CA ASN A 102 -2.85 -6.54 4.80
C ASN A 102 -4.33 -6.79 5.15
N GLN A 103 -5.24 -5.86 4.82
CA GLN A 103 -6.69 -6.06 5.02
C GLN A 103 -7.28 -6.96 3.93
N ILE A 104 -7.07 -6.61 2.66
CA ILE A 104 -7.40 -7.45 1.50
C ILE A 104 -6.22 -8.39 1.24
N LYS A 105 -6.27 -9.58 1.86
CA LYS A 105 -5.17 -10.56 1.82
C LYS A 105 -4.80 -11.06 0.42
N GLN A 106 -5.69 -10.94 -0.56
CA GLN A 106 -5.42 -11.34 -1.94
C GLN A 106 -4.92 -10.16 -2.76
N VAL A 107 -3.94 -10.40 -3.63
CA VAL A 107 -3.55 -9.43 -4.65
C VAL A 107 -4.68 -9.27 -5.67
N VAL A 108 -5.24 -8.06 -5.76
CA VAL A 108 -6.38 -7.76 -6.64
C VAL A 108 -6.09 -6.55 -7.53
N PRO A 109 -6.67 -6.48 -8.74
CA PRO A 109 -6.65 -5.25 -9.52
C PRO A 109 -7.30 -4.10 -8.73
N ALA A 110 -6.70 -2.91 -8.75
CA ALA A 110 -7.20 -1.76 -8.00
C ALA A 110 -8.67 -1.42 -8.35
N SER A 111 -9.06 -1.65 -9.61
CA SER A 111 -10.44 -1.41 -10.10
C SER A 111 -11.51 -2.26 -9.41
N LYS A 112 -11.14 -3.37 -8.76
CA LYS A 112 -12.06 -4.22 -7.99
C LYS A 112 -12.33 -3.67 -6.58
N ILE A 113 -11.48 -2.78 -6.08
CA ILE A 113 -11.63 -2.18 -4.76
C ILE A 113 -12.43 -0.88 -4.91
N LYS A 114 -13.66 -0.86 -4.37
CA LYS A 114 -14.57 0.29 -4.50
C LYS A 114 -14.57 1.23 -3.30
N HIS A 115 -14.08 0.76 -2.16
CA HIS A 115 -14.16 1.47 -0.88
C HIS A 115 -12.85 2.20 -0.53
N TYR A 116 -11.78 2.07 -1.32
CA TYR A 116 -10.55 2.82 -1.12
C TYR A 116 -10.54 4.07 -1.98
N GLN A 117 -10.49 5.22 -1.32
CA GLN A 117 -10.31 6.51 -1.96
C GLN A 117 -8.86 6.97 -1.78
N PRO A 118 -8.03 6.99 -2.85
CA PRO A 118 -6.65 7.44 -2.74
C PRO A 118 -6.57 8.93 -2.41
N VAL A 119 -5.61 9.30 -1.56
CA VAL A 119 -5.33 10.66 -1.09
C VAL A 119 -3.94 11.10 -1.54
N PHE A 120 -2.94 10.25 -1.31
CA PHE A 120 -1.55 10.45 -1.74
C PHE A 120 -0.94 9.16 -2.31
N SER A 121 0.03 9.29 -3.20
CA SER A 121 0.95 8.20 -3.54
C SER A 121 2.38 8.67 -3.37
N ILE A 122 3.27 7.78 -2.96
CA ILE A 122 4.67 8.10 -2.69
C ILE A 122 5.55 6.95 -3.21
N ASN A 123 6.69 7.30 -3.78
CA ASN A 123 7.87 6.44 -3.94
C ASN A 123 9.13 7.21 -3.50
N GLN A 124 10.33 6.69 -3.74
CA GLN A 124 11.57 7.34 -3.29
C GLN A 124 11.84 8.65 -4.05
N LYS A 125 11.35 8.77 -5.29
CA LYS A 125 11.56 9.94 -6.15
C LYS A 125 10.54 11.06 -5.97
N ALA A 126 9.28 10.72 -5.73
CA ALA A 126 8.18 11.68 -5.81
C ALA A 126 6.97 11.32 -4.94
N TRP A 127 6.12 12.32 -4.73
CA TRP A 127 4.79 12.15 -4.17
C TRP A 127 3.74 12.82 -5.05
N TRP A 128 2.54 12.27 -5.05
CA TRP A 128 1.40 12.73 -5.84
C TRP A 128 0.19 12.90 -4.93
N LYS A 129 -0.50 14.04 -5.04
CA LYS A 129 -1.81 14.26 -4.42
C LYS A 129 -2.91 13.80 -5.36
N HIS A 130 -3.82 12.98 -4.85
CA HIS A 130 -5.02 12.58 -5.57
C HIS A 130 -6.16 13.53 -5.24
N LEU A 131 -6.83 14.01 -6.28
CA LEU A 131 -8.04 14.82 -6.13
C LEU A 131 -9.25 13.88 -6.12
N PRO A 132 -10.23 14.08 -5.21
CA PRO A 132 -11.50 13.38 -5.29
C PRO A 132 -12.11 13.59 -6.68
N LYS A 133 -12.69 12.54 -7.26
CA LYS A 133 -13.59 12.72 -8.39
C LYS A 133 -14.84 13.42 -7.85
N GLY A 134 -15.07 14.65 -8.32
CA GLY A 134 -16.28 15.42 -8.01
C GLY A 134 -17.53 14.76 -8.55
#